data_AF-A0A9E5TRH7-F1
#
_entry.id   AF-A0A9E5TRH7-F1
#
_cell.length_a   1.000
_cell.length_b   1.000
_cell.length_c   1.000
_cell.angle_alpha   90.00
_cell.angle_beta   90.00
_cell.angle_gamma   90.00
#
_symmetry.space_group_name_H-M   'P 1'
#
loop_
_entity.id
_entity.type
_entity.pdbx_description
1 polymer ?
#
loop_
_entity_poly.entity_id
_entity_poly.type
_entity_poly.pdbx_seq_one_letter_code
_entity_poly.pdbx_strand_id
1 'polypeptide(L)' 'MGAVGVLTRRNGIIVFMSIELMLNSVNLSLITFSHSLNSMDGVLFVFFVMAVAAAEAAVGLA' A
#
# COMPACT_ATOMS: atom_id res chain seq x y z
N MET A 1 5.58 -3.78 9.32
CA MET A 1 6.71 -2.98 9.85
C MET A 1 6.91 -1.63 9.14
N GLY A 2 6.06 -1.21 8.19
CA GLY A 2 6.14 0.15 7.62
C GLY A 2 5.75 1.25 8.62
N ALA A 3 4.83 0.98 9.55
CA ALA A 3 4.42 1.95 10.59
C ALA A 3 5.58 2.42 11.49
N VAL A 4 6.52 1.50 11.82
CA VAL A 4 7.73 1.85 12.57
C VAL A 4 8.66 2.71 11.72
N GLY A 5 8.76 2.45 10.41
CA GLY A 5 9.53 3.26 9.46
C GLY A 5 9.00 4.69 9.33
N VAL A 6 7.68 4.87 9.32
CA VAL A 6 7.04 6.21 9.33
C VAL A 6 7.35 6.98 10.61
N LEU A 7 7.26 6.34 11.77
CA LEU A 7 7.42 7.00 13.08
C LEU A 7 8.88 7.31 13.45
N THR A 8 9.84 6.54 12.95
CA THR A 8 11.25 6.65 13.38
C THR A 8 12.14 7.42 12.41
N ARG A 9 11.68 7.68 11.17
CA ARG A 9 12.51 8.26 10.12
C ARG A 9 12.18 9.74 9.92
N ARG A 10 13.21 10.58 10.01
CA ARG A 10 13.12 12.03 9.79
C ARG A 10 13.22 12.45 8.32
N ASN A 11 13.52 11.51 7.43
CA ASN A 11 13.69 11.76 5.99
C ASN A 11 12.40 11.43 5.25
N GLY A 12 11.80 12.44 4.61
CA GLY A 12 10.50 12.32 3.92
C GLY A 12 10.45 11.23 2.86
N ILE A 13 11.56 11.00 2.14
CA ILE A 13 11.66 9.92 1.14
C ILE A 13 11.48 8.53 1.78
N ILE A 14 12.06 8.33 2.97
CA ILE A 14 11.99 7.04 3.67
C ILE A 14 10.58 6.83 4.26
N VAL A 15 9.90 7.92 4.61
CA VAL A 15 8.50 7.89 5.04
C VAL A 15 7.61 7.45 3.87
N PHE A 16 7.76 8.02 2.67
CA PHE A 16 7.05 7.58 1.46
C PHE A 16 7.31 6.11 1.12
N MET A 17 8.58 5.66 1.17
CA MET A 17 8.91 4.25 0.96
C MET A 17 8.26 3.33 2.02
N SER A 18 8.10 3.81 3.25
CA SER A 18 7.43 3.05 4.31
C SER A 18 5.92 2.96 4.08
N ILE A 19 5.30 3.99 3.50
CA ILE A 19 3.88 4.00 3.13
C ILE A 19 3.61 3.02 1.98
N GLU A 20 4.45 3.03 0.94
CA GLU A 20 4.40 2.06 -0.16
C GLU A 20 4.46 0.61 0.34
N LEU A 21 5.36 0.32 1.29
CA LEU A 21 5.45 -0.99 1.93
C LEU A 21 4.20 -1.37 2.73
N MET A 22 3.52 -0.41 3.36
CA MET A 22 2.25 -0.66 4.04
C MET A 22 1.13 -0.95 3.05
N LEU A 23 1.03 -0.18 1.96
CA LEU A 23 0.03 -0.39 0.91
C LEU A 23 0.20 -1.75 0.22
N ASN A 24 1.44 -2.19 -0.03
CA ASN A 24 1.72 -3.52 -0.55
C ASN A 24 1.27 -4.63 0.42
N SER A 25 1.50 -4.45 1.73
CA SER A 25 1.04 -5.40 2.76
C SER A 25 -0.49 -5.51 2.80
N VAL A 26 -1.20 -4.38 2.63
CA VAL A 26 -2.67 -4.34 2.55
C VAL A 26 -3.16 -5.08 1.30
N ASN A 27 -2.53 -4.87 0.15
CA ASN A 27 -2.86 -5.58 -1.08
C ASN A 27 -2.69 -7.11 -0.94
N LEU A 28 -1.61 -7.56 -0.30
CA LEU A 28 -1.40 -8.98 -0.03
C LEU A 28 -2.49 -9.55 0.88
N SER A 29 -2.90 -8.82 1.92
CA SER A 29 -4.00 -9.23 2.80
C SER A 29 -5.32 -9.34 2.02
N LEU A 30 -5.62 -8.35 1.17
CA LEU A 30 -6.81 -8.33 0.32
C LEU A 30 -6.86 -9.51 -0.65
N ILE A 31 -5.75 -9.82 -1.33
CA ILE A 31 -5.64 -10.99 -2.22
C ILE A 31 -5.81 -12.29 -1.43
N THR A 32 -5.25 -12.36 -0.22
CA THR A 32 -5.36 -13.54 0.65
C THR A 32 -6.82 -13.77 1.07
N PHE A 33 -7.54 -12.72 1.46
CA PHE A 33 -8.96 -12.81 1.80
C PHE A 33 -9.84 -13.10 0.58
N SER A 34 -9.55 -12.47 -0.56
CA SER A 34 -10.18 -12.73 -1.86
C SER A 34 -10.13 -14.23 -2.19
N HIS A 35 -8.94 -14.82 -2.08
CA HIS A 35 -8.73 -16.25 -2.31
C HIS A 35 -9.45 -17.12 -1.26
N SER A 36 -9.39 -16.74 0.02
CA SER A 36 -10.03 -17.51 1.10
C SER A 36 -11.56 -17.51 1.03
N LEU A 37 -12.17 -16.43 0.53
CA LEU A 37 -13.63 -16.30 0.40
C LEU A 37 -14.14 -16.70 -1.00
N ASN A 38 -13.26 -17.09 -1.93
CA ASN A 38 -13.61 -17.32 -3.34
C ASN A 38 -14.36 -16.13 -3.98
N SER A 39 -14.09 -14.90 -3.52
CA SER A 39 -14.69 -13.69 -4.10
C SER A 39 -13.63 -12.86 -4.80
N MET A 40 -13.93 -12.41 -6.02
CA MET A 40 -13.04 -11.54 -6.81
C MET A 40 -13.01 -10.08 -6.33
N ASP A 41 -13.87 -9.71 -5.37
CA ASP A 41 -13.98 -8.33 -4.87
C ASP A 41 -12.66 -7.80 -4.30
N GLY A 42 -11.89 -8.66 -3.64
CA GLY A 42 -10.60 -8.27 -3.07
C GLY A 42 -9.55 -7.97 -4.15
N VAL A 43 -9.63 -8.62 -5.32
CA VAL A 43 -8.74 -8.32 -6.47
C VAL A 43 -9.07 -6.96 -7.07
N LEU A 44 -10.36 -6.63 -7.20
CA LEU A 44 -10.80 -5.30 -7.67
C LEU A 44 -10.32 -4.20 -6.74
N PHE A 45 -10.43 -4.41 -5.42
CA PHE A 45 -9.93 -3.45 -4.44
C PHE A 45 -8.41 -3.23 -4.53
N VAL A 46 -7.63 -4.29 -4.72
CA VAL A 46 -6.17 -4.19 -4.92
C VAL A 46 -5.81 -3.32 -6.12
N PHE A 47 -6.59 -3.40 -7.20
CA PHE A 47 -6.37 -2.56 -8.37
C PHE A 47 -6.57 -1.07 -8.08
N PHE A 48 -7.63 -0.72 -7.33
CA PHE A 48 -7.84 0.66 -6.89
C PHE A 48 -6.74 1.15 -5.94
N VAL A 49 -6.30 0.31 -5.00
CA VAL A 49 -5.20 0.66 -4.09
C VAL A 49 -3.90 0.92 -4.86
N MET A 50 -3.58 0.13 -5.90
CA MET A 50 -2.43 0.41 -6.76
C MET A 50 -2.55 1.74 -7.52
N ALA A 51 -3.75 2.08 -7.99
CA ALA A 51 -3.99 3.37 -8.66
C ALA A 51 -3.80 4.56 -7.70
N VAL A 52 -4.29 4.45 -6.46
CA VAL A 52 -4.09 5.47 -5.43
C VAL A 52 -2.62 5.59 -5.03
N ALA A 53 -1.91 4.46 -4.87
CA ALA A 53 -0.48 4.46 -4.57
C ALA A 53 0.33 5.17 -5.67
N ALA A 54 0.03 4.89 -6.94
CA ALA A 54 0.66 5.56 -8.08
C ALA A 54 0.38 7.07 -8.09
N ALA A 55 -0.85 7.49 -7.75
CA ALA A 55 -1.20 8.91 -7.63
C ALA A 55 -0.48 9.59 -6.45
N GLU A 56 -0.41 8.94 -5.30
CA GLU A 56 0.30 9.46 -4.12
C GLU A 56 1.79 9.64 -4.41
N ALA A 57 2.44 8.64 -5.02
CA ALA A 57 3.85 8.72 -5.38
C ALA A 57 4.13 9.86 -6.38
N ALA A 58 3.25 10.07 -7.36
CA ALA A 58 3.36 11.17 -8.32
C ALA A 58 3.24 12.54 -7.64
N VAL A 59 2.36 12.69 -6.63
CA VAL A 59 2.21 13.93 -5.87
C VAL A 59 3.34 14.13 -4.87
N GLY A 60 3.80 13.08 -4.20
CA GLY A 60 4.88 13.16 -3.21
C GLY A 60 6.26 13.49 -3.80
N LEU A 61 6.45 13.27 -5.10
CA LEU A 61 7.67 13.59 -5.86
C LEU A 61 7.59 14.90 -6.65
N ALA A 62 6.39 15.47 -6.84
CA ALA A 62 6.16 16.74 -7.53
C ALA A 62 6.36 17.94 -6.60
#